data_AF-A0AAX3VKR8-F1
#
_entry.id   AF-A0AAX3VKR8-F1
#
_cell.length_a   1.000
_cell.length_b   1.000
_cell.length_c   1.000
_cell.angle_alpha   90.00
_cell.angle_beta   90.00
_cell.angle_gamma   90.00
#
_symmetry.space_group_name_H-M   'P 1'
#
loop_
_entity.id
_entity.type
_entity.pdbx_description
1 polymer ?
#
loop_
_entity_poly.entity_id
_entity_poly.type
_entity_poly.pdbx_seq_one_letter_code
_entity_poly.pdbx_strand_id
1 'polypeptide(L)'
;MRRVAAAIGATVLVGMLASCAPVASNEPDRIVRPTAPQTSAAPSASPAATPEASSDATVPAVPGPNDPACIDGVVAIRGTDLDLVFAGECDVVRIEGASLDVDLERARVGNVLASGDRIEIDLGSVDSLEITGQSADVDAVRVGALTIAGDRNSVDADEVGTVSVSGNDNHVDADRLGAVTQSGDRNTIGND
;
A
#
# COMPACT_ATOMS: atom_id res chain seq x y z
N MET A 1 34.19 -24.90 -40.34
CA MET A 1 33.69 -26.26 -40.67
C MET A 1 33.48 -27.05 -39.38
N ARG A 2 32.25 -27.15 -38.87
CA ARG A 2 31.58 -28.39 -38.39
C ARG A 2 30.25 -28.01 -37.71
N ARG A 3 29.18 -28.63 -38.20
CA ARG A 3 27.78 -28.54 -37.76
C ARG A 3 27.47 -29.77 -36.89
N VAL A 4 26.59 -29.64 -35.89
CA VAL A 4 25.64 -30.68 -35.38
C VAL A 4 24.53 -29.88 -34.63
N ALA A 5 23.30 -29.62 -35.11
CA ALA A 5 22.10 -30.45 -35.34
C ALA A 5 21.58 -31.18 -34.07
N ALA A 6 20.58 -30.67 -33.34
CA ALA A 6 19.12 -30.82 -33.51
C ALA A 6 18.47 -32.00 -32.73
N ALA A 7 17.44 -31.71 -31.92
CA ALA A 7 16.30 -32.55 -31.51
C ALA A 7 15.27 -31.58 -30.88
N ILE A 8 14.09 -31.25 -31.44
CA ILE A 8 12.89 -32.01 -31.85
C ILE A 8 12.37 -32.94 -30.75
N GLY A 9 11.24 -32.56 -30.16
CA GLY A 9 10.41 -33.42 -29.31
C GLY A 9 9.15 -32.69 -28.80
N ALA A 10 8.10 -32.69 -29.60
CA ALA A 10 6.75 -32.24 -29.23
C ALA A 10 5.93 -33.39 -28.64
N THR A 11 5.04 -33.12 -27.67
CA THR A 11 3.86 -33.95 -27.32
C THR A 11 2.97 -33.13 -26.34
N VAL A 12 1.84 -32.55 -26.79
CA VAL A 12 0.45 -33.08 -26.79
C VAL A 12 -0.12 -33.21 -25.35
N LEU A 13 -0.92 -32.26 -24.85
CA LEU A 13 -2.39 -32.05 -24.96
C LEU A 13 -3.26 -32.95 -24.03
N VAL A 14 -4.24 -32.29 -23.37
CA VAL A 14 -5.56 -32.77 -22.88
C VAL A 14 -5.73 -33.12 -21.39
N GLY A 15 -6.76 -32.50 -20.77
CA GLY A 15 -7.52 -33.02 -19.62
C GLY A 15 -8.10 -31.93 -18.70
N MET A 16 -9.20 -31.26 -19.07
CA MET A 16 -10.57 -31.47 -18.52
C MET A 16 -10.69 -31.23 -17.00
N LEU A 17 -11.25 -30.09 -16.56
CA LEU A 17 -12.68 -29.84 -16.22
C LEU A 17 -13.11 -30.29 -14.81
N ALA A 18 -13.59 -29.28 -14.04
CA ALA A 18 -14.68 -29.32 -13.07
C ALA A 18 -14.54 -30.14 -11.77
N SER A 19 -14.56 -29.45 -10.62
CA SER A 19 -15.73 -29.53 -9.72
C SER A 19 -15.72 -28.43 -8.65
N CYS A 20 -16.87 -27.79 -8.52
CA CYS A 20 -17.22 -26.88 -7.44
C CYS A 20 -17.68 -27.66 -6.21
N ALA A 21 -17.41 -27.14 -5.01
CA ALA A 21 -18.38 -27.14 -3.91
C ALA A 21 -17.98 -26.09 -2.85
N PRO A 22 -18.80 -25.07 -2.57
CA PRO A 22 -18.71 -24.32 -1.33
C PRO A 22 -19.29 -25.15 -0.19
N VAL A 23 -18.50 -25.41 0.85
CA VAL A 23 -19.01 -25.91 2.13
C VAL A 23 -19.63 -24.74 2.87
N ALA A 24 -20.97 -24.69 2.86
CA ALA A 24 -21.74 -23.87 3.78
C ALA A 24 -21.94 -24.67 5.07
N SER A 25 -21.30 -24.24 6.16
CA SER A 25 -21.63 -24.71 7.50
C SER A 25 -22.43 -23.63 8.21
N ASN A 26 -23.76 -23.82 8.22
CA ASN A 26 -24.69 -23.10 9.08
C ASN A 26 -24.41 -23.44 10.54
N GLU A 27 -23.95 -22.47 11.33
CA GLU A 27 -23.94 -22.59 12.78
C GLU A 27 -25.26 -22.05 13.37
N PRO A 28 -25.88 -22.74 14.36
CA PRO A 28 -27.25 -22.48 14.75
C PRO A 28 -27.42 -21.25 15.65
N ASP A 29 -28.46 -20.49 15.30
CA ASP A 29 -29.12 -19.48 16.10
C ASP A 29 -29.66 -20.08 17.43
N ARG A 30 -29.27 -19.49 18.57
CA ARG A 30 -30.02 -19.54 19.84
C ARG A 30 -29.82 -18.27 20.67
N ILE A 31 -30.81 -17.36 20.59
CA ILE A 31 -31.86 -17.12 21.61
C ILE A 31 -31.35 -17.00 23.06
N VAL A 32 -31.59 -15.99 23.92
CA VAL A 32 -32.57 -14.89 24.03
C VAL A 32 -32.30 -14.18 25.37
N ARG A 33 -32.54 -12.87 25.50
CA ARG A 33 -33.38 -12.34 26.61
C ARG A 33 -33.95 -10.95 26.33
N PRO A 34 -35.28 -10.82 26.14
CA PRO A 34 -35.99 -9.56 26.27
C PRO A 34 -36.48 -9.36 27.71
N THR A 35 -36.57 -8.09 28.11
CA THR A 35 -37.77 -7.41 28.65
C THR A 35 -37.38 -6.42 29.74
N ALA A 36 -37.46 -5.13 29.39
CA ALA A 36 -37.66 -4.02 30.32
C ALA A 36 -39.08 -4.07 30.91
N PRO A 37 -39.36 -3.39 32.04
CA PRO A 37 -40.04 -2.10 31.88
C PRO A 37 -39.66 -0.99 32.89
N GLN A 38 -39.46 0.21 32.33
CA GLN A 38 -40.07 1.51 32.64
C GLN A 38 -40.39 1.89 34.11
N THR A 39 -39.92 3.09 34.53
CA THR A 39 -40.74 4.27 34.94
C THR A 39 -40.09 5.09 36.07
N SER A 40 -39.70 6.34 35.76
CA SER A 40 -40.30 7.58 36.32
C SER A 40 -39.45 8.82 35.98
N ALA A 41 -40.12 9.82 35.39
CA ALA A 41 -39.69 11.22 35.29
C ALA A 41 -39.60 11.86 36.72
N ALA A 42 -38.98 13.01 37.00
CA ALA A 42 -38.85 14.26 36.26
C ALA A 42 -37.76 15.17 36.94
N PRO A 43 -37.70 16.52 36.73
CA PRO A 43 -36.53 17.21 36.18
C PRO A 43 -35.74 18.06 37.19
N SER A 44 -34.53 18.47 36.84
CA SER A 44 -33.90 19.70 37.38
C SER A 44 -32.88 20.26 36.39
N ALA A 45 -32.96 21.58 36.24
CA ALA A 45 -32.26 22.38 35.24
C ALA A 45 -30.89 22.88 35.71
N SER A 46 -30.07 23.24 34.71
CA SER A 46 -28.91 24.16 34.71
C SER A 46 -27.55 23.69 35.24
N PRO A 47 -26.43 24.24 34.70
CA PRO A 47 -26.20 24.87 33.40
C PRO A 47 -25.11 24.16 32.57
N ALA A 48 -25.12 24.47 31.27
CA ALA A 48 -24.14 24.05 30.29
C ALA A 48 -22.70 24.45 30.70
N ALA A 49 -21.83 23.45 30.85
CA ALA A 49 -20.39 23.65 30.74
C ALA A 49 -20.04 23.51 29.25
N THR A 50 -19.76 24.64 28.61
CA THR A 50 -19.19 24.74 27.28
C THR A 50 -17.87 23.96 27.25
N PRO A 51 -17.68 22.96 26.37
CA PRO A 51 -16.33 22.52 26.03
C PRO A 51 -15.76 23.60 25.11
N GLU A 52 -14.86 24.45 25.62
CA GLU A 52 -13.86 25.09 24.77
C GLU A 52 -12.91 23.98 24.29
N ALA A 53 -13.36 23.24 23.28
CA ALA A 53 -12.41 22.64 22.36
C ALA A 53 -11.87 23.81 21.55
N SER A 54 -10.69 24.32 21.94
CA SER A 54 -9.82 25.01 21.01
C SER A 54 -9.41 24.00 19.94
N SER A 55 -10.32 23.79 18.97
CA SER A 55 -9.94 23.34 17.65
C SER A 55 -9.15 24.49 17.04
N ASP A 56 -7.85 24.49 17.31
CA ASP A 56 -6.89 25.14 16.42
C ASP A 56 -6.92 24.30 15.15
N ALA A 57 -7.98 24.51 14.35
CA ALA A 57 -8.08 24.01 13.01
C ALA A 57 -7.03 24.80 12.24
N THR A 58 -5.81 24.25 12.17
CA THR A 58 -4.78 24.69 11.26
C THR A 58 -5.44 24.87 9.90
N VAL A 59 -5.66 26.13 9.51
CA VAL A 59 -6.12 26.47 8.18
C VAL A 59 -5.09 25.86 7.23
N PRO A 60 -5.49 24.98 6.28
CA PRO A 60 -4.54 24.42 5.34
C PRO A 60 -3.79 25.56 4.67
N ALA A 61 -2.46 25.52 4.75
CA ALA A 61 -1.63 26.45 4.01
C ALA A 61 -2.08 26.40 2.54
N VAL A 62 -2.36 27.57 1.96
CA VAL A 62 -2.68 27.64 0.54
C VAL A 62 -1.45 27.15 -0.21
N PRO A 63 -1.57 26.13 -1.07
CA PRO A 63 -0.41 25.59 -1.77
C PRO A 63 0.32 26.69 -2.54
N GLY A 64 1.63 26.77 -2.34
CA GLY A 64 2.52 27.60 -3.12
C GLY A 64 2.51 27.19 -4.60
N PRO A 65 2.93 28.06 -5.51
CA PRO A 65 2.97 27.77 -6.96
C PRO A 65 3.94 26.64 -7.34
N ASN A 66 4.76 26.17 -6.40
CA ASN A 66 5.71 25.07 -6.61
C ASN A 66 5.32 23.81 -5.81
N ASP A 67 4.18 23.83 -5.11
CA ASP A 67 3.74 22.68 -4.34
C ASP A 67 3.21 21.62 -5.31
N PRO A 68 3.48 20.33 -5.04
CA PRO A 68 2.97 19.24 -5.86
C PRO A 68 1.45 19.29 -5.87
N ALA A 69 0.90 19.34 -7.08
CA ALA A 69 -0.53 19.34 -7.32
C ALA A 69 -0.91 18.13 -8.17
N CYS A 70 -2.09 17.57 -7.90
CA CYS A 70 -2.65 16.54 -8.76
C CYS A 70 -3.19 17.20 -10.02
N ILE A 71 -2.52 16.98 -11.14
CA ILE A 71 -2.90 17.50 -12.46
C ILE A 71 -3.23 16.30 -13.34
N ASP A 72 -4.45 16.27 -13.87
CA ASP A 72 -4.94 15.17 -14.71
C ASP A 72 -4.77 13.78 -14.06
N GLY A 73 -5.05 13.69 -12.76
CA GLY A 73 -4.95 12.45 -11.99
C GLY A 73 -3.52 12.07 -11.58
N VAL A 74 -2.54 12.93 -11.83
CA VAL A 74 -1.13 12.64 -11.55
C VAL A 74 -0.47 13.75 -10.73
N VAL A 75 0.18 13.39 -9.63
CA VAL A 75 1.18 14.22 -8.96
C VAL A 75 2.56 13.79 -9.42
N ALA A 76 3.42 14.74 -9.79
CA ALA A 76 4.81 14.47 -10.15
C ALA A 76 5.74 15.15 -9.15
N ILE A 77 6.53 14.35 -8.44
CA ILE A 77 7.56 14.79 -7.49
C ILE A 77 8.90 14.44 -8.10
N ARG A 78 9.74 15.45 -8.33
CA ARG A 78 11.02 15.26 -9.01
C ARG A 78 12.10 16.14 -8.40
N GLY A 79 13.29 15.59 -8.24
CA GLY A 79 14.44 16.39 -7.83
C GLY A 79 15.51 15.59 -7.14
N THR A 80 16.28 16.29 -6.34
CA THR A 80 17.29 15.71 -5.46
C THR A 80 17.30 16.46 -4.14
N ASP A 81 17.55 15.75 -3.04
CA ASP A 81 17.65 16.34 -1.70
C ASP A 81 16.39 17.16 -1.35
N LEU A 82 15.22 16.52 -1.49
CA LEU A 82 13.92 17.13 -1.26
C LEU A 82 13.21 16.41 -0.11
N ASP A 83 12.53 17.19 0.72
CA ASP A 83 11.61 16.76 1.77
C ASP A 83 10.25 17.43 1.48
N LEU A 84 9.19 16.63 1.44
CA LEU A 84 7.86 17.04 1.00
C LEU A 84 6.77 16.25 1.74
N VAL A 85 5.69 16.94 2.11
CA VAL A 85 4.41 16.33 2.46
C VAL A 85 3.37 16.61 1.38
N PHE A 86 2.65 15.59 0.92
CA PHE A 86 1.46 15.77 0.06
C PHE A 86 0.22 15.21 0.76
N ALA A 87 -0.78 16.07 0.97
CA ALA A 87 -2.05 15.72 1.58
C ALA A 87 -3.19 16.10 0.62
N GLY A 88 -3.49 15.21 -0.33
CA GLY A 88 -4.52 15.41 -1.33
C GLY A 88 -5.01 14.09 -1.94
N GLU A 89 -5.94 14.17 -2.87
CA GLU A 89 -6.43 13.00 -3.60
C GLU A 89 -5.82 12.99 -5.01
N CYS A 90 -5.29 11.84 -5.43
CA CYS A 90 -4.76 11.66 -6.77
C CYS A 90 -4.77 10.20 -7.21
N ASP A 91 -4.92 9.93 -8.50
CA ASP A 91 -4.91 8.53 -8.97
C ASP A 91 -3.50 7.95 -8.92
N VAL A 92 -2.50 8.77 -9.25
CA VAL A 92 -1.11 8.36 -9.36
C VAL A 92 -0.17 9.40 -8.76
N VAL A 93 0.78 8.96 -7.94
CA VAL A 93 1.95 9.74 -7.54
C VAL A 93 3.18 9.16 -8.21
N ARG A 94 3.94 9.99 -8.91
CA ARG A 94 5.21 9.61 -9.54
C ARG A 94 6.35 10.37 -8.91
N ILE A 95 7.28 9.64 -8.30
CA ILE A 95 8.45 10.15 -7.58
C ILE A 95 9.69 9.76 -8.39
N GLU A 96 10.47 10.74 -8.83
CA GLU A 96 11.68 10.48 -9.64
C GLU A 96 12.86 11.33 -9.15
N GLY A 97 13.95 10.71 -8.72
CA GLY A 97 15.10 11.47 -8.22
C GLY A 97 16.08 10.73 -7.33
N ALA A 98 16.71 11.45 -6.41
CA ALA A 98 17.58 10.86 -5.40
C ALA A 98 17.61 11.66 -4.09
N SER A 99 17.82 11.01 -2.95
CA SER A 99 17.69 11.67 -1.64
C SER A 99 16.31 12.35 -1.48
N LEU A 100 15.22 11.62 -1.67
CA LEU A 100 13.87 12.17 -1.53
C LEU A 100 13.23 11.62 -0.27
N ASP A 101 12.55 12.47 0.48
CA ASP A 101 11.70 12.12 1.62
C ASP A 101 10.28 12.64 1.30
N VAL A 102 9.30 11.73 1.26
CA VAL A 102 7.95 12.00 0.77
C VAL A 102 6.89 11.39 1.69
N ASP A 103 6.23 12.23 2.49
CA ASP A 103 5.06 11.85 3.31
C ASP A 103 3.78 11.93 2.46
N LEU A 104 3.15 10.77 2.24
CA LEU A 104 1.83 10.60 1.60
C LEU A 104 0.80 9.96 2.55
N GLU A 105 1.06 9.88 3.87
CA GLU A 105 0.15 9.21 4.83
C GLU A 105 -1.25 9.82 4.82
N ARG A 106 -1.32 11.14 4.59
CA ARG A 106 -2.57 11.91 4.54
C ARG A 106 -3.15 12.03 3.13
N ALA A 107 -2.50 11.45 2.12
CA ALA A 107 -2.98 11.43 0.76
C ALA A 107 -3.93 10.24 0.52
N ARG A 108 -4.88 10.41 -0.40
CA ARG A 108 -5.62 9.29 -1.00
C ARG A 108 -5.05 9.05 -2.39
N VAL A 109 -4.24 8.01 -2.51
CA VAL A 109 -3.53 7.68 -3.74
C VAL A 109 -3.88 6.28 -4.19
N GLY A 110 -4.19 6.11 -5.47
CA GLY A 110 -4.38 4.78 -6.05
C GLY A 110 -3.04 4.07 -6.22
N ASN A 111 -2.10 4.69 -6.94
CA ASN A 111 -0.84 4.05 -7.33
C ASN A 111 0.37 4.96 -7.08
N VAL A 112 1.48 4.37 -6.64
CA VAL A 112 2.75 5.08 -6.44
C VAL A 112 3.83 4.46 -7.31
N LEU A 113 4.52 5.29 -8.10
CA LEU A 113 5.66 4.89 -8.92
C LEU A 113 6.89 5.66 -8.46
N ALA A 114 7.82 4.99 -7.81
CA ALA A 114 9.07 5.55 -7.32
C ALA A 114 10.23 5.08 -8.18
N SER A 115 11.04 6.01 -8.69
CA SER A 115 12.20 5.70 -9.52
C SER A 115 13.42 6.51 -9.09
N GLY A 116 14.49 5.84 -8.63
CA GLY A 116 15.66 6.58 -8.16
C GLY A 116 16.60 5.88 -7.19
N ASP A 117 17.30 6.69 -6.40
CA ASP A 117 18.28 6.27 -5.40
C ASP A 117 17.99 6.94 -4.05
N ARG A 118 17.85 6.19 -2.96
CA ARG A 118 17.61 6.74 -1.61
C ARG A 118 16.34 7.59 -1.58
N ILE A 119 15.21 6.91 -1.71
CA ILE A 119 13.87 7.51 -1.64
C ILE A 119 13.18 6.91 -0.42
N GLU A 120 12.76 7.76 0.51
CA GLU A 120 11.98 7.43 1.70
C GLU A 120 10.52 7.85 1.42
N ILE A 121 9.55 6.96 1.67
CA ILE A 121 8.13 7.21 1.39
C ILE A 121 7.26 6.67 2.51
N ASP A 122 6.46 7.54 3.12
CA ASP A 122 5.40 7.13 4.04
C ASP A 122 4.06 7.05 3.32
N LEU A 123 3.38 5.91 3.42
CA LEU A 123 2.14 5.60 2.69
C LEU A 123 1.01 5.18 3.62
N GLY A 124 -0.20 5.59 3.27
CA GLY A 124 -1.42 4.97 3.77
C GLY A 124 -1.69 3.62 3.07
N SER A 125 -2.91 3.47 2.56
CA SER A 125 -3.28 2.33 1.72
C SER A 125 -3.25 2.71 0.24
N VAL A 126 -2.60 1.89 -0.59
CA VAL A 126 -2.53 2.05 -2.05
C VAL A 126 -2.90 0.76 -2.77
N ASP A 127 -3.43 0.88 -3.99
CA ASP A 127 -3.74 -0.25 -4.86
C ASP A 127 -2.46 -0.88 -5.40
N SER A 128 -1.46 -0.06 -5.76
CA SER A 128 -0.14 -0.56 -6.17
C SER A 128 1.02 0.37 -5.84
N LEU A 129 2.17 -0.25 -5.62
CA LEU A 129 3.46 0.40 -5.41
C LEU A 129 4.49 -0.24 -6.35
N GLU A 130 5.11 0.58 -7.20
CA GLU A 130 6.23 0.19 -8.07
C GLU A 130 7.48 0.96 -7.66
N ILE A 131 8.55 0.24 -7.35
CA ILE A 131 9.86 0.80 -7.02
C ILE A 131 10.84 0.34 -8.10
N THR A 132 11.48 1.31 -8.78
CA THR A 132 12.57 1.06 -9.72
C THR A 132 13.83 1.80 -9.26
N GLY A 133 14.90 1.08 -8.99
CA GLY A 133 16.16 1.68 -8.56
C GLY A 133 16.70 1.06 -7.28
N GLN A 134 17.33 1.86 -6.43
CA GLN A 134 18.04 1.31 -5.28
C GLN A 134 17.85 2.10 -3.99
N SER A 135 18.00 1.39 -2.88
CA SER A 135 17.99 2.01 -1.55
C SER A 135 16.71 2.79 -1.26
N ALA A 136 15.58 2.41 -1.83
CA ALA A 136 14.30 2.96 -1.39
C ALA A 136 13.90 2.35 -0.04
N ASP A 137 13.27 3.14 0.81
CA ASP A 137 12.69 2.71 2.07
C ASP A 137 11.23 3.18 2.09
N VAL A 138 10.30 2.28 2.38
CA VAL A 138 8.87 2.57 2.29
C VAL A 138 8.14 1.96 3.46
N ASP A 139 7.45 2.80 4.22
CA ASP A 139 6.52 2.41 5.27
C ASP A 139 5.09 2.55 4.73
N ALA A 140 4.27 1.49 4.81
CA ALA A 140 2.90 1.52 4.28
C ALA A 140 1.89 0.79 5.17
N VAL A 141 0.64 1.26 5.21
CA VAL A 141 -0.42 0.49 5.87
C VAL A 141 -0.83 -0.73 5.03
N ARG A 142 -1.08 -0.52 3.73
CA ARG A 142 -1.48 -1.62 2.82
C ARG A 142 -1.01 -1.33 1.41
N VAL A 143 -0.48 -2.36 0.76
CA VAL A 143 -0.15 -2.35 -0.67
C VAL A 143 -0.88 -3.49 -1.37
N GLY A 144 -1.79 -3.18 -2.31
CA GLY A 144 -2.49 -4.21 -3.08
C GLY A 144 -1.54 -5.06 -3.93
N ALA A 145 -0.68 -4.40 -4.71
CA ALA A 145 0.38 -5.04 -5.50
C ALA A 145 1.71 -4.29 -5.37
N LEU A 146 2.75 -4.99 -4.93
CA LEU A 146 4.11 -4.50 -4.80
C LEU A 146 5.00 -5.05 -5.92
N THR A 147 5.66 -4.15 -6.64
CA THR A 147 6.71 -4.49 -7.61
C THR A 147 8.00 -3.76 -7.27
N ILE A 148 9.10 -4.50 -7.15
CA ILE A 148 10.44 -3.96 -6.92
C ILE A 148 11.36 -4.41 -8.05
N ALA A 149 11.98 -3.45 -8.72
CA ALA A 149 13.00 -3.66 -9.74
C ALA A 149 14.29 -2.90 -9.38
N GLY A 150 15.26 -3.61 -8.82
CA GLY A 150 16.57 -3.08 -8.44
C GLY A 150 17.06 -3.65 -7.11
N ASP A 151 17.97 -2.95 -6.44
CA ASP A 151 18.74 -3.51 -5.33
C ASP A 151 18.57 -2.74 -4.02
N ARG A 152 18.64 -3.45 -2.88
CA ARG A 152 18.67 -2.84 -1.54
C ARG A 152 17.45 -1.98 -1.21
N ASN A 153 16.27 -2.29 -1.76
CA ASN A 153 15.04 -1.61 -1.38
C ASN A 153 14.40 -2.31 -0.17
N SER A 154 13.84 -1.53 0.74
CA SER A 154 13.11 -1.98 1.92
C SER A 154 11.65 -1.55 1.81
N VAL A 155 10.73 -2.42 2.18
CA VAL A 155 9.30 -2.12 2.31
C VAL A 155 8.79 -2.77 3.59
N ASP A 156 8.21 -1.99 4.49
CA ASP A 156 7.49 -2.45 5.68
C ASP A 156 5.99 -2.14 5.49
N ALA A 157 5.12 -3.14 5.70
CA ALA A 157 3.68 -2.90 5.64
C ALA A 157 2.81 -3.87 6.45
N ASP A 158 1.64 -3.43 6.94
CA ASP A 158 0.71 -4.37 7.61
C ASP A 158 0.18 -5.45 6.65
N GLU A 159 0.05 -5.14 5.36
CA GLU A 159 -0.51 -6.05 4.36
C GLU A 159 0.00 -5.78 2.95
N VAL A 160 0.52 -6.83 2.29
CA VAL A 160 0.89 -6.80 0.87
C VAL A 160 0.20 -7.94 0.11
N GLY A 161 -0.61 -7.59 -0.90
CA GLY A 161 -1.44 -8.56 -1.63
C GLY A 161 -0.65 -9.44 -2.60
N THR A 162 0.08 -8.87 -3.55
CA THR A 162 1.00 -9.62 -4.42
C THR A 162 2.35 -8.96 -4.46
N VAL A 163 3.43 -9.76 -4.45
CA VAL A 163 4.81 -9.29 -4.39
C VAL A 163 5.58 -9.82 -5.60
N SER A 164 6.21 -8.91 -6.34
CA SER A 164 7.16 -9.24 -7.41
C SER A 164 8.48 -8.51 -7.17
N VAL A 165 9.56 -9.24 -6.90
CA VAL A 165 10.89 -8.66 -6.65
C VAL A 165 11.89 -9.13 -7.70
N SER A 166 12.63 -8.20 -8.29
CA SER A 166 13.71 -8.48 -9.22
C SER A 166 14.94 -7.64 -8.86
N GLY A 167 16.00 -8.32 -8.41
CA GLY A 167 17.28 -7.72 -8.02
C GLY A 167 17.79 -8.33 -6.73
N ASN A 168 18.72 -7.64 -6.07
CA ASN A 168 19.45 -8.21 -4.94
C ASN A 168 19.27 -7.43 -3.65
N ASP A 169 19.41 -8.13 -2.53
CA ASP A 169 19.43 -7.52 -1.19
C ASP A 169 18.16 -6.71 -0.86
N ASN A 170 17.01 -7.01 -1.50
CA ASN A 170 15.76 -6.34 -1.15
C ASN A 170 15.12 -6.98 0.08
N HIS A 171 14.46 -6.16 0.88
CA HIS A 171 13.73 -6.58 2.08
C HIS A 171 12.26 -6.17 1.94
N VAL A 172 11.35 -7.12 2.20
CA VAL A 172 9.92 -6.86 2.27
C VAL A 172 9.41 -7.53 3.53
N ASP A 173 9.11 -6.73 4.55
CA ASP A 173 8.48 -7.18 5.79
C ASP A 173 6.98 -6.84 5.73
N ALA A 174 6.14 -7.83 6.04
CA ALA A 174 4.70 -7.56 6.10
C ALA A 174 3.89 -8.60 6.86
N ASP A 175 3.08 -8.11 7.81
CA ASP A 175 2.22 -8.89 8.71
C ASP A 175 1.38 -9.92 7.95
N ARG A 176 0.83 -9.50 6.79
CA ARG A 176 0.09 -10.36 5.86
C ARG A 176 0.64 -10.23 4.45
N LEU A 177 1.17 -11.32 3.94
CA LEU A 177 1.76 -11.40 2.61
C LEU A 177 0.98 -12.37 1.71
N GLY A 178 0.62 -11.96 0.50
CA GLY A 178 0.04 -12.86 -0.49
C GLY A 178 1.09 -13.50 -1.40
N ALA A 179 0.77 -13.64 -2.70
CA ALA A 179 1.61 -14.42 -3.60
C ALA A 179 2.94 -13.72 -3.88
N VAL A 180 4.05 -14.47 -3.80
CA VAL A 180 5.41 -13.95 -4.00
C VAL A 180 6.05 -14.57 -5.24
N THR A 181 6.62 -13.72 -6.09
CA THR A 181 7.61 -14.09 -7.09
C THR A 181 8.87 -13.28 -6.85
N GLN A 182 10.03 -13.93 -6.82
CA GLN A 182 11.30 -13.22 -6.70
C GLN A 182 12.38 -13.77 -7.62
N SER A 183 13.30 -12.91 -8.00
CA SER A 183 14.51 -13.23 -8.75
C SER A 183 15.68 -12.36 -8.31
N GLY A 184 16.89 -12.90 -8.43
CA GLY A 184 18.11 -12.32 -7.87
C GLY A 184 18.50 -12.98 -6.54
N ASP A 185 19.47 -12.39 -5.83
CA ASP A 185 20.10 -13.00 -4.68
C ASP A 185 19.86 -12.20 -3.38
N ARG A 186 19.81 -12.90 -2.25
CA ARG A 186 19.77 -12.31 -0.89
C ARG A 186 18.56 -11.40 -0.61
N ASN A 187 17.44 -11.58 -1.32
CA ASN A 187 16.20 -10.95 -0.91
C ASN A 187 15.59 -11.67 0.30
N THR A 188 14.99 -10.90 1.21
CA THR A 188 14.26 -11.40 2.39
C THR A 188 12.82 -10.92 2.28
N ILE A 189 11.86 -11.84 2.26
CA ILE A 189 10.45 -11.53 2.01
C ILE A 189 9.57 -12.31 3.00
N GLY A 190 8.77 -11.59 3.78
CA GLY A 190 7.89 -12.10 4.85
C GLY A 190 8.28 -11.57 6.23
N ASN A 191 7.46 -11.88 7.23
CA ASN A 191 7.73 -11.49 8.63
C ASN A 191 8.89 -12.28 9.24
N ASP A 192 9.74 -11.60 9.99
CA ASP A 192 10.73 -12.19 10.89
C ASP A 192 10.14 -12.67 12.24
#